data_AF-Q9UXI8-F1
#
_entry.id   AF-Q9UXI8-F1
#
_cell.length_a   1.000
_cell.length_b   1.000
_cell.length_c   1.000
_cell.angle_alpha   90.00
_cell.angle_beta   90.00
_cell.angle_gamma   90.00
#
_symmetry.space_group_name_H-M   'P 1'
#
loop_
_entity.id
_entity.type
_entity.pdbx_description
1 polymer ?
#
loop_
_entity_poly.entity_id
_entity_poly.type
_entity_poly.pdbx_seq_one_letter_code
_entity_poly.pdbx_strand_id
1 'polypeptide(L)'
;MLICEFTLSDARELTSQWDFIVKSIVRVKNRLRSDLILLGYSDSLSRKNLSEVLEGGDNIILSEVKFLLDELERLEARKREVEKRLEDVVPRDSLIFTIPGIGKTLGLIILGLGDVRRFDDKRKFVAYCGLDPVVEWGECCVARCLKEG
;
A
#
# COMPACT_ATOMS: atom_id res chain seq x y z
N MET A 1 -25.00 -9.14 22.82
CA MET A 1 -23.61 -9.02 22.35
C MET A 1 -23.68 -8.31 21.00
N LEU A 2 -23.43 -7.00 21.00
CA LEU A 2 -23.54 -6.13 19.82
C LEU A 2 -22.45 -6.52 18.82
N ILE A 3 -22.78 -7.38 17.87
CA ILE A 3 -22.03 -7.46 16.62
C ILE A 3 -22.33 -6.13 15.94
N CYS A 4 -21.33 -5.24 15.96
CA CYS A 4 -21.38 -3.91 15.38
C CYS A 4 -22.01 -3.98 13.98
N GLU A 5 -22.92 -3.06 13.64
CA GLU A 5 -23.43 -2.84 12.28
C GLU A 5 -22.31 -2.33 11.37
N PHE A 6 -21.20 -3.06 11.27
CA PHE A 6 -20.11 -2.72 10.37
C PHE A 6 -20.44 -3.30 9.01
N THR A 7 -20.71 -2.43 8.05
CA THR A 7 -21.19 -2.86 6.75
C THR A 7 -20.01 -3.31 5.88
N LEU A 8 -20.29 -4.17 4.90
CA LEU A 8 -19.31 -4.56 3.87
C LEU A 8 -18.79 -3.33 3.10
N SER A 9 -19.54 -2.21 3.11
CA SER A 9 -19.12 -0.92 2.56
C SER A 9 -17.98 -0.30 3.35
N ASP A 10 -18.03 -0.37 4.68
CA ASP A 10 -17.03 0.24 5.56
C ASP A 10 -15.69 -0.51 5.48
N ALA A 11 -15.72 -1.85 5.35
CA ALA A 11 -14.53 -2.66 5.11
C ALA A 11 -13.85 -2.33 3.77
N ARG A 12 -14.63 -2.04 2.73
CA ARG A 12 -14.13 -1.63 1.40
C ARG A 12 -13.50 -0.26 1.43
N GLU A 13 -14.15 0.68 2.11
CA GLU A 13 -13.61 2.02 2.29
C GLU A 13 -12.27 1.97 3.04
N LEU A 14 -12.19 1.21 4.15
CA LEU A 14 -10.94 1.02 4.89
C LEU A 14 -9.84 0.36 4.05
N THR A 15 -10.19 -0.63 3.22
CA THR A 15 -9.25 -1.27 2.30
C THR A 15 -8.75 -0.29 1.24
N SER A 16 -9.63 0.56 0.71
CA SER A 16 -9.28 1.60 -0.28
C SER A 16 -8.37 2.67 0.33
N GLN A 17 -8.66 3.08 1.57
CA GLN A 17 -7.81 3.99 2.34
C GLN A 17 -6.43 3.38 2.59
N TRP A 18 -6.36 2.09 2.95
CA TRP A 18 -5.09 1.39 3.14
C TRP A 18 -4.25 1.39 1.86
N ASP A 19 -4.84 1.05 0.71
CA ASP A 19 -4.15 1.06 -0.59
C ASP A 19 -3.62 2.45 -0.94
N PHE A 20 -4.44 3.50 -0.77
CA PHE A 20 -4.03 4.88 -0.99
C PHE A 20 -2.84 5.29 -0.11
N ILE A 21 -2.87 4.93 1.18
CA ILE A 21 -1.80 5.22 2.13
C ILE A 21 -0.52 4.49 1.73
N VAL A 22 -0.59 3.20 1.42
CA VAL A 22 0.58 2.40 1.02
C VAL A 22 1.22 2.96 -0.25
N LYS A 23 0.42 3.30 -1.26
CA LYS A 23 0.92 3.95 -2.49
C LYS A 23 1.54 5.32 -2.19
N SER A 24 0.98 6.08 -1.26
CA SER A 24 1.53 7.37 -0.86
C SER A 24 2.86 7.22 -0.11
N ILE A 25 3.00 6.24 0.79
CA ILE A 25 4.27 5.90 1.44
C ILE A 25 5.34 5.56 0.40
N VAL A 26 5.01 4.73 -0.60
CA VAL A 26 5.95 4.38 -1.67
C VAL A 26 6.38 5.62 -2.45
N ARG A 27 5.45 6.50 -2.81
CA ARG A 27 5.77 7.76 -3.51
C ARG A 27 6.70 8.66 -2.69
N VAL A 28 6.43 8.82 -1.39
CA VAL A 28 7.26 9.63 -0.48
C VAL A 28 8.67 9.02 -0.33
N LYS A 29 8.77 7.69 -0.11
CA LYS A 29 10.08 7.01 -0.03
C LYS A 29 10.88 7.11 -1.32
N ASN A 30 10.22 6.99 -2.46
CA ASN A 30 10.86 7.15 -3.76
C ASN A 30 11.34 8.59 -3.98
N ARG A 31 10.55 9.58 -3.55
CA ARG A 31 10.95 10.99 -3.63
C ARG A 31 12.15 11.29 -2.73
N LEU A 32 12.10 10.87 -1.46
CA LEU A 32 13.23 10.96 -0.52
C LEU A 32 14.51 10.34 -1.10
N ARG A 33 14.37 9.15 -1.71
CA ARG A 33 15.49 8.47 -2.37
C ARG A 33 16.08 9.32 -3.50
N SER A 34 15.26 9.90 -4.36
CA SER A 34 15.72 10.78 -5.43
C SER A 34 16.43 12.02 -4.89
N ASP A 35 15.87 12.69 -3.89
CA ASP A 35 16.44 13.91 -3.30
C ASP A 35 17.79 13.62 -2.63
N LEU A 36 17.94 12.46 -1.98
CA LEU A 36 19.19 12.05 -1.32
C LEU A 36 20.28 11.63 -2.31
N ILE A 37 19.91 11.03 -3.45
CA ILE A 37 20.84 10.77 -4.55
C ILE A 37 21.37 12.09 -5.12
N LEU A 38 20.49 13.10 -5.29
CA LEU A 38 20.90 14.43 -5.77
C LEU A 38 21.88 15.13 -4.80
N LEU A 39 21.78 14.86 -3.51
CA LEU A 39 22.71 15.33 -2.49
C LEU A 39 24.02 14.53 -2.42
N GLY A 40 24.18 13.46 -3.20
CA GLY A 40 25.40 12.66 -3.30
C GLY A 40 25.48 11.45 -2.36
N TYR A 41 24.39 11.07 -1.69
CA TYR A 41 24.36 9.90 -0.81
C TYR A 41 24.11 8.60 -1.59
N SER A 42 24.97 7.60 -1.41
CA SER A 42 24.90 6.30 -2.10
C SER A 42 23.89 5.31 -1.48
N ASP A 43 23.59 5.45 -0.19
CA ASP A 43 22.58 4.63 0.52
C ASP A 43 21.51 5.53 1.17
N SER A 44 20.40 5.73 0.49
CA SER A 44 19.51 6.87 0.69
C SER A 44 18.64 6.84 1.96
N LEU A 45 18.63 5.80 2.81
CA LEU A 45 17.68 5.75 3.95
C LEU A 45 18.31 5.29 5.27
N SER A 46 19.64 5.21 5.34
CA SER A 46 20.33 4.90 6.60
C SER A 46 20.13 6.01 7.62
N ARG A 47 19.92 5.62 8.89
CA ARG A 47 19.77 6.56 10.02
C ARG A 47 20.94 7.54 10.13
N LYS A 48 22.16 7.11 9.76
CA LYS A 48 23.37 7.96 9.71
C LYS A 48 23.28 9.06 8.65
N ASN A 49 22.80 8.71 7.45
CA ASN A 49 22.72 9.65 6.33
C ASN A 49 21.63 10.68 6.59
N LEU A 50 20.52 10.27 7.23
CA LEU A 50 19.49 11.20 7.67
C LEU A 50 20.01 12.19 8.73
N SER A 51 20.78 11.74 9.73
CA SER A 51 21.37 12.66 10.72
C SER A 51 22.35 13.66 10.09
N GLU A 52 23.20 13.21 9.15
CA GLU A 52 24.18 14.06 8.47
C GLU A 52 23.50 15.12 7.58
N VAL A 53 22.43 14.74 6.88
CA VAL A 53 21.59 15.65 6.10
C VAL A 53 20.89 16.68 7.00
N LEU A 54 20.41 16.26 8.18
CA LEU A 54 19.71 17.14 9.12
C LEU A 54 20.65 18.12 9.84
N GLU A 55 21.94 17.79 9.96
CA GLU A 55 23.00 18.66 10.52
C GLU A 55 23.52 19.70 9.51
N GLY A 56 23.26 19.53 8.21
CA GLY A 56 23.55 20.52 7.18
C GLY A 56 22.75 21.83 7.38
N GLY A 57 23.40 22.98 7.18
CA GLY A 57 22.77 24.30 7.32
C GLY A 57 21.61 24.54 6.36
N ASP A 58 20.74 25.53 6.62
CA ASP A 58 19.47 25.71 5.91
C ASP A 58 19.60 25.85 4.37
N ASN A 59 19.09 24.85 3.64
CA ASN A 59 18.90 24.86 2.20
C ASN A 59 17.50 24.31 1.87
N ILE A 60 16.86 24.82 0.82
CA ILE A 60 15.54 24.40 0.29
C ILE A 60 15.42 22.87 0.17
N ILE A 61 16.50 22.19 -0.24
CA ILE A 61 16.51 20.74 -0.39
C ILE A 61 16.41 20.04 0.98
N LEU A 62 17.04 20.59 2.02
CA LEU A 62 16.99 20.03 3.37
C LEU A 62 15.62 20.24 4.03
N SER A 63 14.97 21.38 3.78
CA SER A 63 13.59 21.59 4.22
C SER A 63 12.61 20.62 3.56
N GLU A 64 12.82 20.30 2.28
CA GLU A 64 12.01 19.30 1.56
C GLU A 64 12.20 17.91 2.15
N VAL A 65 13.45 17.49 2.40
CA VAL A 65 13.74 16.19 3.03
C VAL A 65 13.11 16.10 4.43
N LYS A 66 13.22 17.16 5.25
CA LYS A 66 12.56 17.24 6.57
C LYS A 66 11.05 17.09 6.46
N PHE A 67 10.43 17.80 5.51
CA PHE A 67 8.99 17.72 5.26
C PHE A 67 8.56 16.31 4.85
N LEU A 68 9.27 15.68 3.92
CA LEU A 68 8.95 14.33 3.44
C LEU A 68 9.14 13.26 4.52
N LEU A 69 10.08 13.45 5.46
CA LEU A 69 10.24 12.56 6.62
C LEU A 69 9.07 12.68 7.60
N ASP A 70 8.62 13.89 7.93
CA ASP A 70 7.43 14.10 8.76
C ASP A 70 6.18 13.48 8.10
N GLU A 71 6.02 13.70 6.79
CA GLU A 71 4.92 13.12 6.04
C GLU A 71 4.98 11.59 6.01
N LEU A 72 6.19 11.02 5.91
CA LEU A 72 6.36 9.58 5.99
C LEU A 72 5.92 9.04 7.36
N GLU A 73 6.32 9.68 8.46
CA GLU A 73 5.90 9.28 9.81
C GLU A 73 4.38 9.37 9.99
N ARG A 74 3.76 10.44 9.48
CA ARG A 74 2.30 10.64 9.48
C ARG A 74 1.58 9.54 8.70
N LEU A 75 2.04 9.22 7.49
CA LEU A 75 1.47 8.16 6.67
C LEU A 75 1.63 6.78 7.31
N GLU A 76 2.78 6.49 7.92
CA GLU A 76 3.00 5.22 8.64
C GLU A 76 2.12 5.10 9.89
N ALA A 77 1.89 6.21 10.62
CA ALA A 77 0.94 6.24 11.73
C ALA A 77 -0.51 6.00 11.25
N ARG A 78 -0.91 6.66 10.16
CA ARG A 78 -2.24 6.47 9.55
C ARG A 78 -2.44 5.03 9.06
N LYS A 79 -1.41 4.43 8.48
CA LYS A 79 -1.43 3.02 8.06
C LYS A 79 -1.75 2.11 9.25
N ARG A 80 -1.03 2.28 10.37
CA ARG A 80 -1.26 1.49 11.60
C ARG A 80 -2.69 1.66 12.13
N GLU A 81 -3.24 2.87 12.07
CA GLU A 81 -4.63 3.12 12.48
C GLU A 81 -5.65 2.38 11.61
N VAL A 82 -5.48 2.43 10.28
CA VAL A 82 -6.38 1.74 9.33
C VAL A 82 -6.27 0.22 9.48
N GLU A 83 -5.05 -0.30 9.66
CA GLU A 83 -4.83 -1.74 9.91
C GLU A 83 -5.53 -2.20 11.20
N LYS A 84 -5.46 -1.41 12.27
CA LYS A 84 -6.16 -1.72 13.53
C LYS A 84 -7.69 -1.73 13.33
N ARG A 85 -8.24 -0.75 12.61
CA ARG A 85 -9.67 -0.72 12.30
C ARG A 85 -10.09 -1.92 11.45
N LEU A 86 -9.29 -2.34 10.47
CA LEU A 86 -9.56 -3.53 9.68
C LEU A 86 -9.59 -4.80 10.55
N GLU A 87 -8.69 -4.92 11.54
CA GLU A 87 -8.68 -6.05 12.49
C GLU A 87 -9.94 -6.12 13.36
N ASP A 88 -10.54 -4.97 13.71
CA ASP A 88 -11.78 -4.92 14.51
C ASP A 88 -13.03 -5.33 13.69
N VAL A 89 -12.97 -5.18 12.38
CA VAL A 89 -14.10 -5.40 11.45
C VAL A 89 -14.19 -6.84 10.98
N VAL A 90 -13.05 -7.51 10.88
CA VAL A 90 -12.97 -8.84 10.27
C VAL A 90 -12.80 -9.92 11.34
N PRO A 91 -13.67 -10.95 11.35
CA PRO A 91 -13.57 -12.04 12.30
C PRO A 91 -12.20 -12.73 12.21
N ARG A 92 -11.51 -12.86 13.36
CA ARG A 92 -10.21 -13.55 13.46
C ARG A 92 -10.27 -15.02 13.04
N ASP A 93 -11.46 -15.61 13.08
CA ASP A 93 -11.71 -17.03 12.77
C ASP A 93 -12.04 -17.27 11.28
N SER A 94 -11.83 -16.26 10.42
CA SER A 94 -12.06 -16.44 8.99
C SER A 94 -11.14 -17.50 8.40
N LEU A 95 -11.72 -18.41 7.61
CA LEU A 95 -11.01 -19.51 6.93
C LEU A 95 -9.81 -19.02 6.12
N ILE A 96 -9.79 -17.75 5.69
CA ILE A 96 -8.70 -17.19 4.89
C ILE A 96 -7.34 -17.23 5.61
N PHE A 97 -7.33 -17.11 6.94
CA PHE A 97 -6.10 -17.12 7.73
C PHE A 97 -5.53 -18.53 7.95
N THR A 98 -6.25 -19.57 7.53
CA THR A 98 -5.75 -20.96 7.56
C THR A 98 -4.89 -21.30 6.35
N ILE A 99 -4.89 -20.45 5.31
CA ILE A 99 -4.04 -20.60 4.13
C ILE A 99 -2.61 -20.18 4.49
N PRO A 100 -1.61 -21.09 4.39
CA PRO A 100 -0.23 -20.76 4.71
C PRO A 100 0.32 -19.69 3.77
N GLY A 101 0.97 -18.68 4.33
CA GLY A 101 1.51 -17.53 3.59
C GLY A 101 0.57 -16.32 3.52
N ILE A 102 -0.70 -16.44 3.92
CA ILE A 102 -1.62 -15.29 4.03
C ILE A 102 -1.51 -14.69 5.44
N GLY A 103 -0.81 -13.55 5.53
CA GLY A 103 -0.76 -12.75 6.75
C GLY A 103 -2.06 -11.97 7.01
N LYS A 104 -2.23 -11.48 8.23
CA LYS A 104 -3.45 -10.75 8.66
C LYS A 104 -3.85 -9.64 7.69
N THR A 105 -2.94 -8.71 7.39
CA THR A 105 -3.21 -7.60 6.45
C THR A 105 -3.70 -8.09 5.09
N LEU A 106 -3.09 -9.14 4.55
CA LEU A 106 -3.46 -9.67 3.23
C LEU A 106 -4.82 -10.37 3.28
N GLY A 107 -5.10 -11.15 4.33
CA GLY A 107 -6.39 -11.79 4.52
C GLY A 107 -7.52 -10.77 4.75
N LEU A 108 -7.24 -9.67 5.46
CA LEU A 108 -8.17 -8.55 5.65
C LEU A 108 -8.56 -7.89 4.33
N ILE A 109 -7.57 -7.61 3.47
CA ILE A 109 -7.81 -7.04 2.13
C ILE A 109 -8.67 -7.98 1.29
N ILE A 110 -8.34 -9.28 1.28
CA ILE A 110 -9.09 -10.26 0.48
C ILE A 110 -10.54 -10.37 0.98
N LEU A 111 -10.76 -10.35 2.29
CA LEU A 111 -12.12 -10.35 2.86
C LEU A 111 -12.88 -9.05 2.56
N GLY A 112 -12.19 -7.91 2.49
CA GLY A 112 -12.75 -6.62 2.08
C GLY A 112 -13.27 -6.60 0.63
N LEU A 113 -12.72 -7.43 -0.26
CA LEU A 113 -13.26 -7.60 -1.63
C LEU A 113 -14.72 -8.09 -1.59
N GLY A 114 -15.04 -8.89 -0.58
CA GLY A 114 -16.35 -9.50 -0.37
C GLY A 114 -16.55 -10.75 -1.23
N ASP A 115 -17.78 -10.98 -1.67
CA ASP A 115 -18.14 -12.20 -2.39
C ASP A 115 -17.63 -12.22 -3.83
N VAL A 116 -16.79 -13.21 -4.17
CA VAL A 116 -16.25 -13.44 -5.52
C VAL A 116 -17.36 -13.71 -6.54
N ARG A 117 -18.54 -14.18 -6.11
CA ARG A 117 -19.71 -14.41 -6.98
C ARG A 117 -20.29 -13.12 -7.57
N ARG A 118 -19.83 -11.94 -7.14
CA ARG A 118 -20.17 -10.65 -7.76
C ARG A 118 -19.48 -10.40 -9.10
N PHE A 119 -18.45 -11.19 -9.42
CA PHE A 119 -17.76 -11.10 -10.70
C PHE A 119 -18.34 -12.16 -11.64
N ASP A 120 -18.94 -11.72 -12.75
CA ASP A 120 -19.50 -12.65 -13.74
C ASP A 120 -18.43 -13.49 -14.46
N ASP A 121 -17.16 -13.07 -14.37
CA ASP A 121 -16.02 -13.75 -15.00
C ASP A 121 -14.79 -13.65 -14.09
N LYS A 122 -14.02 -14.74 -14.02
CA LYS A 122 -12.75 -14.81 -13.28
C LYS A 122 -11.75 -13.74 -13.73
N ARG A 123 -11.73 -13.39 -15.02
CA ARG A 123 -10.89 -12.30 -15.58
C ARG A 123 -11.23 -10.95 -14.96
N LYS A 124 -12.51 -10.65 -14.76
CA LYS A 124 -12.94 -9.41 -14.10
C LYS A 124 -12.43 -9.35 -12.66
N PHE A 125 -12.43 -10.47 -11.95
CA PHE A 125 -11.85 -10.57 -10.61
C PHE A 125 -10.33 -10.35 -10.61
N VAL A 126 -9.60 -11.03 -11.50
CA VAL A 126 -8.14 -10.91 -11.63
C VAL A 126 -7.73 -9.47 -11.98
N ALA A 127 -8.42 -8.84 -12.94
CA ALA A 127 -8.20 -7.44 -13.31
C ALA A 127 -8.54 -6.48 -12.16
N TYR A 128 -9.63 -6.73 -11.43
CA TYR A 128 -10.01 -5.94 -10.25
C TYR A 128 -8.95 -6.00 -9.14
N CYS A 129 -8.37 -7.18 -8.90
CA CYS A 129 -7.27 -7.36 -7.96
C CYS A 129 -5.93 -6.79 -8.45
N GLY A 130 -5.86 -6.24 -9.67
CA GLY A 130 -4.60 -5.79 -10.27
C GLY A 130 -3.60 -6.93 -10.49
N LEU A 131 -4.08 -8.17 -10.53
CA LEU A 131 -3.29 -9.38 -10.80
C LEU A 131 -3.21 -9.69 -12.30
N ASP A 132 -3.81 -8.84 -13.15
CA ASP A 132 -3.62 -8.84 -14.59
C ASP A 132 -2.47 -7.87 -14.94
N PRO A 133 -1.24 -8.37 -15.15
CA PRO A 133 -0.10 -7.50 -15.39
C PRO A 133 -0.23 -6.81 -16.75
N VAL A 134 -0.51 -5.51 -16.76
CA VAL A 134 -0.26 -4.66 -17.92
C VAL A 134 1.19 -4.17 -17.82
N VAL A 135 2.06 -4.79 -18.61
CA VAL A 135 3.45 -4.35 -18.76
C VAL A 135 3.48 -3.16 -19.73
N GLU A 136 3.47 -1.94 -19.19
CA GLU A 136 3.85 -0.73 -19.95
C GLU A 136 5.36 -0.55 -19.89
N TRP A 137 6.05 -1.10 -20.90
CA TRP A 137 7.38 -0.64 -21.27
C TRP A 137 7.19 0.40 -22.38
N GLY A 138 7.96 1.49 -22.35
CA GLY A 138 7.86 2.61 -23.28
C GLY A 138 7.52 2.16 -24.72
N GLU A 139 6.43 2.72 -25.25
CA GLU A 139 5.90 2.48 -26.60
C GLU A 139 5.79 1.00 -27.04
N CYS A 140 5.26 0.11 -26.19
CA CYS A 140 4.56 -1.08 -26.70
C CYS A 140 3.67 -1.71 -25.62
N CYS A 141 2.37 -1.44 -25.68
CA CYS A 141 1.38 -2.19 -24.89
C CYS A 141 1.25 -3.60 -25.47
N VAL A 142 2.10 -4.54 -25.06
CA VAL A 142 1.91 -5.96 -25.39
C VAL A 142 0.92 -6.55 -24.39
N ALA A 143 -0.38 -6.39 -24.67
CA ALA A 143 -1.41 -7.25 -24.10
C ALA A 143 -1.19 -8.67 -24.65
N ARG A 144 -0.39 -9.49 -23.96
CA ARG A 144 -0.20 -10.89 -24.37
C ARG A 144 -1.36 -11.72 -23.82
N CYS A 145 -2.19 -12.14 -24.76
CA CYS A 145 -3.29 -13.09 -24.64
C CYS A 145 -2.98 -14.30 -23.73
N LEU A 146 -3.96 -14.69 -22.91
CA LEU A 146 -4.26 -16.11 -22.69
C LEU A 146 -5.51 -16.45 -23.51
N LYS A 147 -5.25 -17.10 -24.65
CA LYS A 147 -6.25 -17.80 -25.44
C LYS A 147 -6.63 -19.11 -24.74
N GLU A 148 -7.93 -19.37 -24.77
CA GLU A 148 -8.62 -20.68 -24.79
C GLU A 148 -8.62 -21.52 -23.51
N GLY A 149 -9.85 -21.90 -23.10
CA GLY A 149 -10.19 -22.71 -21.93
C GLY A 149 -11.52 -22.27 -21.34
#